data_AF-A0A4P6U321-F1
#
_entry.id   AF-A0A4P6U321-F1
#
_cell.length_a   1.000
_cell.length_b   1.000
_cell.length_c   1.000
_cell.angle_alpha   90.00
_cell.angle_beta   90.00
_cell.angle_gamma   90.00
#
_symmetry.space_group_name_H-M   'P 1'
#
loop_
_entity.id
_entity.type
_entity.pdbx_description
1 polymer ?
#
loop_
_entity_poly.entity_id
_entity_poly.type
_entity_poly.pdbx_seq_one_letter_code
_entity_poly.pdbx_strand_id
1 'polypeptide(L)'
;MLLTDYRIEDNRIALRTTAPDGHLIQLNQKMLARAFDIADATLLMVETDGLGEGLISIYKTHPLMNVREATIEDLTMQPDGTIALGQRPDGRTGRVPLYDPQMGAITDLYVGAPGAGKSVTLLHVIAGERISGIVSIAADAQDGMSLPEVDGRVYHFGKGIAATAATLAAANDLSKYREQVSAQNGWGSFDIGNPWPLVNVTLDELNRILSADAVVPRPFRKWVTGLVGDTQSTGRKLGLGIRFAAQSIHLADLGDKDRIRANAKNGTVWLGRTNSSTTQSMARDGVLPPGVQIEPIPRYFNTSDGSSIDAAFHGLEAPKGPITAGMANIINGGSLFLNRTWYAHKENKTYPGLITLMESAPIPRLTPDEDRVFQESYARWLDHAEALLAGECDDDTPETGQQASNTQVVLDDEDDQPSAGSIKDRILDLLTDGPMALKDVRRHLSDVAAGSVNNAMAELRDAGHVTAISRGTYQLTD
;
A
#
# COMPACT_ATOMS: atom_id res chain seq x y z
N MET A 1 28.81 15.20 16.49
CA MET A 1 27.95 16.12 15.73
C MET A 1 28.51 17.51 15.89
N LEU A 2 28.74 18.20 14.78
CA LEU A 2 29.17 19.59 14.74
C LEU A 2 28.03 20.43 14.17
N LEU A 3 27.67 21.54 14.84
CA LEU A 3 26.76 22.53 14.27
C LEU A 3 27.53 23.32 13.21
N THR A 4 27.06 23.32 11.98
CA THR A 4 27.73 23.99 10.86
C THR A 4 27.02 25.26 10.43
N ASP A 5 25.70 25.33 10.57
CA ASP A 5 24.89 26.51 10.25
C ASP A 5 23.57 26.50 11.04
N TYR A 6 22.94 27.67 11.18
CA TYR A 6 21.61 27.76 11.78
C TYR A 6 20.78 28.91 11.19
N ARG A 7 19.45 28.72 11.20
CA ARG A 7 18.47 29.74 10.84
C ARG A 7 17.40 29.84 11.92
N ILE A 8 16.95 31.06 12.17
CA ILE A 8 15.83 31.37 13.05
C ILE A 8 14.72 31.96 12.18
N GLU A 9 13.55 31.36 12.29
CA GLU A 9 12.33 31.71 11.58
C GLU A 9 11.21 31.85 12.62
N ASP A 10 10.11 32.54 12.28
CA ASP A 10 9.06 32.91 13.24
C ASP A 10 8.49 31.71 14.04
N ASN A 11 8.40 30.53 13.41
CA ASN A 11 7.88 29.30 14.04
C ASN A 11 8.91 28.16 14.10
N ARG A 12 10.17 28.38 13.69
CA ARG A 12 11.16 27.31 13.52
C ARG A 12 12.58 27.77 13.79
N ILE A 13 13.35 26.94 14.49
CA ILE A 13 14.81 26.99 14.50
C ILE A 13 15.31 25.80 13.68
N ALA A 14 16.10 26.08 12.64
CA ALA A 14 16.71 25.07 11.78
C ALA A 14 18.22 25.02 12.05
N LEU A 15 18.73 23.85 12.42
CA LEU A 15 20.13 23.61 12.74
C LEU A 15 20.70 22.63 11.72
N ARG A 16 21.67 23.08 10.90
CA ARG A 16 22.42 22.20 10.02
C ARG A 16 23.59 21.62 10.80
N THR A 17 23.73 20.30 10.77
CA THR A 17 24.77 19.59 11.51
C THR A 17 25.52 18.63 10.62
N THR A 18 26.77 18.37 10.98
CA THR A 18 27.59 17.37 10.31
C THR A 18 28.19 16.35 11.29
N ALA A 19 28.45 15.14 10.79
CA ALA A 19 29.28 14.18 11.49
C ALA A 19 30.76 14.56 11.39
N PRO A 20 31.58 14.26 12.42
CA PRO A 20 33.03 14.32 12.29
C PRO A 20 33.54 13.35 11.21
N ASP A 21 34.70 13.64 10.63
CA ASP A 21 35.33 12.79 9.61
C ASP A 21 35.39 11.32 10.06
N GLY A 22 35.07 10.41 9.14
CA GLY A 22 35.07 8.97 9.37
C GLY A 22 33.90 8.42 10.19
N HIS A 23 32.90 9.25 10.53
CA HIS A 23 31.73 8.82 11.29
C HIS A 23 30.44 9.06 10.51
N LEU A 24 29.48 8.15 10.67
CA LEU A 24 28.11 8.35 10.19
C LEU A 24 27.35 9.28 11.13
N ILE A 25 26.49 10.12 10.59
CA ILE A 25 25.63 10.99 11.39
C ILE A 25 24.52 10.16 12.05
N GLN A 26 24.38 10.31 13.37
CA GLN A 26 23.29 9.70 14.14
C GLN A 26 22.58 10.78 14.95
N LEU A 27 21.32 11.04 14.61
CA LEU A 27 20.49 12.07 15.23
C LEU A 27 19.26 11.41 15.86
N ASN A 28 19.31 11.18 17.17
CA ASN A 28 18.20 10.59 17.91
C ASN A 28 17.22 11.67 18.36
N GLN A 29 16.02 11.70 17.77
CA GLN A 29 14.99 12.71 18.04
C GLN A 29 14.64 12.83 19.53
N LYS A 30 14.51 11.71 20.26
CA LYS A 30 14.14 11.72 21.69
C LYS A 30 15.26 12.27 22.56
N MET A 31 16.51 11.90 22.26
CA MET A 31 17.67 12.46 22.96
C MET A 31 17.81 13.96 22.71
N LEU A 32 17.61 14.40 21.45
CA LEU A 32 17.62 15.80 21.08
C LEU A 32 16.49 16.57 21.77
N ALA A 33 15.26 16.05 21.74
CA ALA A 33 14.12 16.66 22.41
C ALA A 33 14.40 16.85 23.90
N ARG A 34 14.93 15.82 24.57
CA ARG A 34 15.35 15.92 25.98
C ARG A 34 16.48 16.95 26.19
N ALA A 35 17.46 17.00 25.30
CA ALA A 35 18.60 17.92 25.42
C ALA A 35 18.19 19.39 25.23
N PHE A 36 17.19 19.65 24.38
CA PHE A 36 16.63 20.97 24.15
C PHE A 36 15.46 21.33 25.09
N ASP A 37 15.16 20.47 26.08
CA ASP A 37 14.03 20.62 27.01
C ASP A 37 12.67 20.77 26.29
N ILE A 38 12.49 20.03 25.21
CA ILE A 38 11.26 20.00 24.41
C ILE A 38 10.37 18.88 24.95
N ALA A 39 9.26 19.26 25.60
CA ALA A 39 8.29 18.33 26.17
C ALA A 39 7.55 17.50 25.11
N ASP A 40 7.32 18.05 23.92
CA ASP A 40 6.69 17.37 22.79
C ASP A 40 7.69 17.07 21.68
N ALA A 41 8.15 15.82 21.62
CA ALA A 41 9.11 15.40 20.60
C ALA A 41 8.59 15.59 19.16
N THR A 42 7.27 15.71 18.93
CA THR A 42 6.71 15.95 17.58
C THR A 42 7.01 17.37 17.06
N LEU A 43 7.40 18.30 17.93
CA LEU A 43 7.91 19.62 17.57
C LEU A 43 9.38 19.60 17.12
N LEU A 44 10.08 18.48 17.28
CA LEU A 44 11.45 18.32 16.79
C LEU A 44 11.44 17.35 15.61
N MET A 45 12.07 17.74 14.51
CA MET A 45 12.21 16.89 13.33
C MET A 45 13.65 16.76 12.90
N VAL A 46 13.97 15.60 12.37
CA VAL A 46 15.32 15.21 11.98
C VAL A 46 15.26 14.73 10.54
N GLU A 47 16.00 15.38 9.66
CA GLU A 47 16.32 14.89 8.31
C GLU A 47 17.82 14.60 8.26
N THR A 48 18.22 13.52 7.57
CA THR A 48 19.62 13.11 7.42
C THR A 48 19.82 12.50 6.03
N ASP A 49 21.00 12.72 5.45
CA ASP A 49 21.43 12.03 4.23
C ASP A 49 21.91 10.59 4.50
N GLY A 50 21.94 10.17 5.78
CA GLY A 50 22.43 8.88 6.23
C GLY A 50 23.96 8.76 6.22
N LEU A 51 24.66 9.81 5.80
CA LEU A 51 26.11 9.86 5.65
C LEU A 51 26.68 10.82 6.68
N GLY A 52 26.73 12.11 6.34
CA GLY A 52 27.48 13.11 7.08
C GLY A 52 26.70 14.36 7.39
N GLU A 53 25.55 14.61 6.76
CA GLU A 53 24.77 15.84 6.94
C GLU A 53 23.40 15.57 7.58
N GLY A 54 22.99 16.50 8.43
CA GLY A 54 21.68 16.45 9.05
C GLY A 54 21.06 17.83 9.25
N LEU A 55 19.74 17.85 9.37
CA LEU A 55 18.94 19.02 9.64
C LEU A 55 18.04 18.72 10.84
N ILE A 56 18.22 19.48 11.92
CA ILE A 56 17.33 19.45 13.08
C ILE A 56 16.41 20.67 12.99
N SER A 57 15.11 20.45 12.97
CA SER A 57 14.10 21.51 12.95
C SER A 57 13.32 21.48 14.25
N ILE A 58 13.32 22.59 14.99
CA ILE A 58 12.62 22.76 16.25
C ILE A 58 11.51 23.77 16.04
N TYR A 59 10.26 23.37 16.24
CA TYR A 59 9.09 24.21 16.00
C TYR A 59 8.48 24.73 17.30
N LYS A 60 7.95 25.95 17.27
CA LYS A 60 7.19 26.51 18.39
C LYS A 60 5.78 25.93 18.47
N THR A 61 5.13 25.76 17.32
CA THR A 61 3.85 25.05 17.17
C THR A 61 3.96 24.04 16.05
N HIS A 62 3.23 22.93 16.13
CA HIS A 62 3.34 21.86 15.13
C HIS A 62 2.96 22.41 13.74
N PRO A 63 3.89 22.43 12.76
CA PRO A 63 3.69 23.15 11.49
C PRO A 63 2.57 22.53 10.65
N LEU A 64 2.37 21.22 10.79
CA LEU A 64 1.30 20.51 10.08
C LEU A 64 -0.07 20.61 10.77
N MET A 65 -0.24 21.40 11.83
CA MET A 65 -1.53 21.48 12.54
C MET A 65 -2.63 22.11 11.67
N ASN A 66 -2.27 23.12 10.87
CA ASN A 66 -3.18 23.87 10.00
C ASN A 66 -2.68 23.79 8.57
N VAL A 67 -3.26 22.89 7.79
CA VAL A 67 -2.98 22.75 6.36
C VAL A 67 -4.20 23.26 5.59
N ARG A 68 -3.99 23.98 4.49
CA ARG A 68 -5.09 24.46 3.64
C ARG A 68 -5.72 23.33 2.82
N GLU A 69 -6.88 23.61 2.22
CA GLU A 69 -7.46 22.72 1.20
C GLU A 69 -6.64 22.76 -0.10
N ALA A 70 -6.75 21.69 -0.89
CA ALA A 70 -6.11 21.58 -2.19
C ALA A 70 -6.78 22.49 -3.22
N THR A 71 -5.98 22.96 -4.18
CA THR A 71 -6.45 23.66 -5.38
C THR A 71 -6.30 22.76 -6.60
N ILE A 72 -6.86 23.18 -7.74
CA ILE A 72 -6.65 22.48 -9.02
C ILE A 72 -5.16 22.45 -9.39
N GLU A 73 -4.43 23.55 -9.16
CA GLU A 73 -2.99 23.63 -9.46
C GLU A 73 -2.18 22.62 -8.62
N ASP A 74 -2.53 22.42 -7.36
CA ASP A 74 -1.87 21.41 -6.51
C ASP A 74 -2.02 20.00 -7.09
N LEU A 75 -3.22 19.68 -7.58
CA LEU A 75 -3.57 18.34 -8.06
C LEU A 75 -3.35 18.15 -9.56
N THR A 76 -2.84 19.17 -10.26
CA THR A 76 -2.45 19.05 -11.67
C THR A 76 -1.07 18.41 -11.76
N MET A 77 -0.98 17.27 -12.45
CA MET A 77 0.28 16.55 -12.65
C MET A 77 1.30 17.43 -13.38
N GLN A 78 2.48 17.54 -12.78
CA GLN A 78 3.62 18.26 -13.33
C GLN A 78 4.35 17.39 -14.39
N PRO A 79 5.26 17.97 -15.19
CA PRO A 79 6.02 17.22 -16.20
C PRO A 79 6.85 16.06 -15.63
N ASP A 80 7.20 16.11 -14.35
CA ASP A 80 7.90 15.03 -13.63
C ASP A 80 6.97 13.90 -13.18
N GLY A 81 5.68 13.96 -13.54
CA GLY A 81 4.67 12.96 -13.19
C GLY A 81 4.09 13.11 -11.79
N THR A 82 4.42 14.19 -11.05
CA THR A 82 4.00 14.37 -9.65
C THR A 82 2.86 15.37 -9.46
N ILE A 83 2.07 15.16 -8.41
CA ILE A 83 1.11 16.12 -7.87
C ILE A 83 1.53 16.58 -6.46
N ALA A 84 1.06 17.74 -6.04
CA ALA A 84 1.17 18.18 -4.66
C ALA A 84 0.07 17.51 -3.82
N LEU A 85 0.45 16.60 -2.94
CA LEU A 85 -0.50 15.88 -2.07
C LEU A 85 -0.68 16.57 -0.72
N GLY A 86 0.25 17.41 -0.30
CA GLY A 86 0.17 18.07 1.00
C GLY A 86 1.35 18.97 1.33
N GLN A 87 1.52 19.19 2.63
CA GLN A 87 2.57 20.04 3.16
C GLN A 87 3.56 19.22 4.01
N ARG A 88 4.86 19.48 3.79
CA ARG A 88 5.95 19.04 4.66
C ARG A 88 6.11 20.01 5.83
N PRO A 89 6.64 19.53 6.96
CA PRO A 89 6.80 20.35 8.16
C PRO A 89 7.57 21.65 7.99
N ASP A 90 8.52 21.68 7.07
CA ASP A 90 9.33 22.85 6.76
C ASP A 90 8.69 23.81 5.73
N GLY A 91 7.41 23.59 5.42
CA GLY A 91 6.65 24.39 4.48
C GLY A 91 6.81 23.98 3.01
N ARG A 92 7.76 23.10 2.67
CA ARG A 92 7.85 22.55 1.31
C ARG A 92 6.59 21.75 0.97
N THR A 93 6.24 21.71 -0.30
CA THR A 93 5.16 20.87 -0.79
C THR A 93 5.55 19.40 -0.77
N GLY A 94 4.72 18.54 -0.18
CA GLY A 94 4.85 17.10 -0.29
C GLY A 94 4.29 16.62 -1.61
N ARG A 95 5.17 16.14 -2.50
CA ARG A 95 4.80 15.67 -3.84
C ARG A 95 4.83 14.15 -3.92
N VAL A 96 3.89 13.58 -4.68
CA VAL A 96 3.81 12.14 -4.97
C VAL A 96 3.60 11.94 -6.48
N PRO A 97 4.19 10.90 -7.08
CA PRO A 97 3.96 10.56 -8.47
C PRO A 97 2.53 10.03 -8.67
N LEU A 98 1.92 10.37 -9.79
CA LEU A 98 0.83 9.61 -10.40
C LEU A 98 1.35 8.70 -11.54
N TYR A 99 2.55 9.03 -12.04
CA TYR A 99 3.24 8.45 -13.18
C TYR A 99 4.74 8.72 -13.01
N ASP A 100 5.58 7.87 -13.59
CA ASP A 100 7.00 8.14 -13.73
C ASP A 100 7.34 8.25 -15.24
N PRO A 101 7.79 9.41 -15.74
CA PRO A 101 8.10 9.61 -17.16
C PRO A 101 9.18 8.70 -17.74
N GLN A 102 10.04 8.11 -16.90
CA GLN A 102 11.08 7.18 -17.34
C GLN A 102 10.66 5.73 -17.13
N MET A 103 9.90 5.47 -16.07
CA MET A 103 9.59 4.13 -15.61
C MET A 103 8.21 3.64 -16.05
N GLY A 104 7.27 4.52 -16.36
CA GLY A 104 5.90 4.17 -16.74
C GLY A 104 4.92 4.28 -15.57
N ALA A 105 3.91 3.39 -15.57
CA ALA A 105 2.92 3.37 -14.50
C ALA A 105 3.51 2.86 -13.17
N ILE A 106 2.99 3.37 -12.06
CA ILE A 106 3.54 3.13 -10.72
C ILE A 106 2.65 2.18 -9.90
N THR A 107 3.28 1.55 -8.89
CA THR A 107 2.58 0.72 -7.92
C THR A 107 2.62 1.39 -6.55
N ASP A 108 1.46 1.73 -6.03
CA ASP A 108 1.28 2.48 -4.80
C ASP A 108 0.78 1.60 -3.65
N LEU A 109 1.15 1.98 -2.42
CA LEU A 109 0.73 1.34 -1.19
C LEU A 109 0.27 2.38 -0.16
N TYR A 110 -1.00 2.34 0.23
CA TYR A 110 -1.60 3.25 1.19
C TYR A 110 -2.05 2.47 2.44
N VAL A 111 -1.31 2.65 3.54
CA VAL A 111 -1.52 1.91 4.78
C VAL A 111 -1.77 2.86 5.94
N GLY A 112 -2.83 2.58 6.70
CA GLY A 112 -3.11 3.31 7.93
C GLY A 112 -4.37 2.82 8.62
N ALA A 113 -4.36 2.85 9.95
CA ALA A 113 -5.49 2.48 10.78
C ALA A 113 -6.74 3.33 10.45
N PRO A 114 -7.96 2.86 10.80
CA PRO A 114 -9.17 3.65 10.67
C PRO A 114 -9.03 5.07 11.25
N GLY A 115 -9.44 6.07 10.46
CA GLY A 115 -9.31 7.48 10.82
C GLY A 115 -7.90 8.06 10.70
N ALA A 116 -6.92 7.35 10.11
CA ALA A 116 -5.60 7.90 9.80
C ALA A 116 -5.63 8.94 8.64
N GLY A 117 -6.72 9.00 7.88
CA GLY A 117 -6.87 9.90 6.73
C GLY A 117 -6.64 9.25 5.36
N LYS A 118 -6.48 7.92 5.30
CA LYS A 118 -6.30 7.13 4.06
C LYS A 118 -7.31 7.49 2.96
N SER A 119 -8.61 7.37 3.25
CA SER A 119 -9.66 7.65 2.25
C SER A 119 -9.61 9.09 1.74
N VAL A 120 -9.38 10.08 2.62
CA VAL A 120 -9.23 11.49 2.21
C VAL A 120 -8.03 11.67 1.29
N THR A 121 -6.91 11.00 1.59
CA THR A 121 -5.74 11.02 0.72
C THR A 121 -6.02 10.37 -0.64
N LEU A 122 -6.70 9.22 -0.68
CA LEU A 122 -7.08 8.57 -1.94
C LEU A 122 -7.99 9.48 -2.79
N LEU A 123 -8.93 10.20 -2.17
CA LEU A 123 -9.78 11.16 -2.89
C LEU A 123 -8.97 12.30 -3.54
N HIS A 124 -7.93 12.81 -2.88
CA HIS A 124 -7.03 13.80 -3.49
C HIS A 124 -6.28 13.23 -4.70
N VAL A 125 -5.81 11.99 -4.57
CA VAL A 125 -5.08 11.31 -5.65
C VAL A 125 -6.00 11.05 -6.84
N ILE A 126 -7.21 10.52 -6.61
CA ILE A 126 -8.21 10.28 -7.66
C ILE A 126 -8.67 11.61 -8.32
N ALA A 127 -8.80 12.68 -7.53
CA ALA A 127 -9.06 14.02 -8.08
C ALA A 127 -7.89 14.48 -8.97
N GLY A 128 -6.65 14.28 -8.54
CA GLY A 128 -5.46 14.60 -9.34
C GLY A 128 -5.36 13.77 -10.62
N GLU A 129 -5.71 12.48 -10.57
CA GLU A 129 -5.81 11.62 -11.76
C GLU A 129 -6.81 12.19 -12.77
N ARG A 130 -8.03 12.51 -12.32
CA ARG A 130 -9.07 13.10 -13.18
C ARG A 130 -8.67 14.44 -13.78
N ILE A 131 -8.11 15.35 -12.96
CA ILE A 131 -7.60 16.66 -13.41
C ILE A 131 -6.49 16.49 -14.46
N SER A 132 -5.67 15.45 -14.32
CA SER A 132 -4.52 15.19 -15.18
C SER A 132 -4.83 14.31 -16.40
N GLY A 133 -6.10 13.95 -16.62
CA GLY A 133 -6.51 13.13 -17.77
C GLY A 133 -6.18 11.63 -17.63
N ILE A 134 -5.90 11.16 -16.42
CA ILE A 134 -5.59 9.75 -16.12
C ILE A 134 -6.90 8.99 -15.87
N VAL A 135 -7.03 7.81 -16.46
CA VAL A 135 -8.21 6.96 -16.28
C VAL A 135 -8.14 6.26 -14.92
N SER A 136 -8.94 6.72 -13.97
CA SER A 136 -9.10 6.06 -12.67
C SER A 136 -10.10 4.91 -12.78
N ILE A 137 -9.67 3.71 -12.38
CA ILE A 137 -10.51 2.55 -12.10
C ILE A 137 -10.45 2.33 -10.60
N ALA A 138 -11.59 2.31 -9.92
CA ALA A 138 -11.61 2.13 -8.46
C ALA A 138 -12.47 0.92 -8.08
N ALA A 139 -12.14 0.30 -6.96
CA ALA A 139 -13.03 -0.64 -6.29
C ALA A 139 -12.88 -0.56 -4.77
N ASP A 140 -13.98 -0.83 -4.07
CA ASP A 140 -14.07 -0.85 -2.62
C ASP A 140 -14.77 -2.13 -2.17
N ALA A 141 -14.02 -2.99 -1.46
CA ALA A 141 -14.52 -4.26 -0.95
C ALA A 141 -15.56 -4.10 0.19
N GLN A 142 -15.82 -2.87 0.64
CA GLN A 142 -16.83 -2.52 1.65
C GLN A 142 -18.04 -1.80 1.03
N ASP A 143 -18.52 -2.28 -0.12
CA ASP A 143 -19.75 -1.81 -0.79
C ASP A 143 -19.77 -0.30 -1.10
N GLY A 144 -18.60 0.30 -1.32
CA GLY A 144 -18.44 1.73 -1.60
C GLY A 144 -18.52 2.64 -0.36
N MET A 145 -18.55 2.08 0.85
CA MET A 145 -18.63 2.86 2.10
C MET A 145 -17.36 3.68 2.38
N SER A 146 -16.20 3.23 1.92
CA SER A 146 -14.90 3.85 2.20
C SER A 146 -14.61 5.04 1.29
N LEU A 147 -15.15 5.02 0.07
CA LEU A 147 -14.94 6.01 -0.99
C LEU A 147 -16.27 6.40 -1.70
N PRO A 148 -17.31 6.82 -0.96
CA PRO A 148 -18.62 7.09 -1.57
C PRO A 148 -18.58 8.24 -2.57
N GLU A 149 -17.64 9.19 -2.42
CA GLU A 149 -17.49 10.31 -3.35
C GLU A 149 -17.00 9.88 -4.74
N VAL A 150 -16.33 8.73 -4.86
CA VAL A 150 -15.77 8.22 -6.12
C VAL A 150 -16.86 7.71 -7.07
N ASP A 151 -18.00 7.27 -6.52
CA ASP A 151 -19.11 6.73 -7.28
C ASP A 151 -19.64 7.71 -8.33
N GLY A 152 -19.66 7.28 -9.59
CA GLY A 152 -20.03 8.11 -10.73
C GLY A 152 -19.02 9.21 -11.12
N ARG A 153 -17.84 9.27 -10.48
CA ARG A 153 -16.81 10.30 -10.75
C ARG A 153 -15.52 9.79 -11.36
N VAL A 154 -15.41 8.48 -11.53
CA VAL A 154 -14.30 7.79 -12.19
C VAL A 154 -14.81 6.99 -13.39
N TYR A 155 -13.90 6.39 -14.17
CA TYR A 155 -14.30 5.61 -15.33
C TYR A 155 -15.13 4.37 -14.92
N HIS A 156 -14.68 3.67 -13.86
CA HIS A 156 -15.37 2.50 -13.31
C HIS A 156 -15.22 2.45 -11.79
N PHE A 157 -16.31 2.10 -11.09
CA PHE A 157 -16.30 1.91 -9.63
C PHE A 157 -16.98 0.59 -9.24
N GLY A 158 -16.18 -0.41 -8.84
CA GLY A 158 -16.67 -1.68 -8.33
C GLY A 158 -16.98 -1.62 -6.83
N LYS A 159 -18.19 -2.01 -6.43
CA LYS A 159 -18.63 -2.01 -5.02
C LYS A 159 -18.85 -3.43 -4.50
N GLY A 160 -18.17 -3.77 -3.42
CA GLY A 160 -18.26 -5.07 -2.77
C GLY A 160 -17.16 -6.04 -3.20
N ILE A 161 -17.10 -7.19 -2.52
CA ILE A 161 -16.02 -8.17 -2.66
C ILE A 161 -15.94 -8.73 -4.09
N ALA A 162 -17.05 -9.18 -4.66
CA ALA A 162 -17.10 -9.73 -6.02
C ALA A 162 -16.69 -8.68 -7.06
N ALA A 163 -17.29 -7.49 -6.99
CA ALA A 163 -17.00 -6.39 -7.90
C ALA A 163 -15.54 -5.91 -7.80
N THR A 164 -14.91 -5.99 -6.62
CA THR A 164 -13.50 -5.66 -6.44
C THR A 164 -12.60 -6.65 -7.17
N ALA A 165 -12.86 -7.96 -7.02
CA ALA A 165 -12.14 -9.00 -7.74
C ALA A 165 -12.34 -8.90 -9.26
N ALA A 166 -13.59 -8.71 -9.70
CA ALA A 166 -13.93 -8.53 -11.12
C ALA A 166 -13.27 -7.29 -11.73
N THR A 167 -13.19 -6.19 -10.98
CA THR A 167 -12.51 -4.95 -11.43
C THR A 167 -11.01 -5.19 -11.62
N LEU A 168 -10.35 -5.88 -10.68
CA LEU A 168 -8.94 -6.25 -10.81
C LEU A 168 -8.73 -7.21 -12.00
N ALA A 169 -9.59 -8.21 -12.17
CA ALA A 169 -9.51 -9.17 -13.27
C ALA A 169 -9.68 -8.49 -14.65
N ALA A 170 -10.66 -7.58 -14.77
CA ALA A 170 -10.86 -6.80 -15.99
C ALA A 170 -9.69 -5.86 -16.30
N ALA A 171 -9.10 -5.24 -15.27
CA ALA A 171 -7.88 -4.45 -15.44
C ALA A 171 -6.68 -5.31 -15.88
N ASN A 172 -6.57 -6.53 -15.36
CA ASN A 172 -5.53 -7.48 -15.78
C ASN A 172 -5.70 -7.86 -17.26
N ASP A 173 -6.93 -8.15 -17.71
CA ASP A 173 -7.23 -8.44 -19.11
C ASP A 173 -6.98 -7.24 -20.03
N LEU A 174 -7.27 -6.02 -19.57
CA LEU A 174 -6.90 -4.79 -20.27
C LEU A 174 -5.38 -4.70 -20.46
N SER A 175 -4.58 -5.07 -19.44
CA SER A 175 -3.12 -5.11 -19.57
C SER A 175 -2.69 -6.14 -20.63
N LYS A 176 -3.25 -7.36 -20.61
CA LYS A 176 -2.96 -8.40 -21.61
C LYS A 176 -3.33 -7.98 -23.03
N TYR A 177 -4.44 -7.25 -23.20
CA TYR A 177 -4.80 -6.67 -24.48
C TYR A 177 -3.74 -5.67 -24.97
N ARG A 178 -3.31 -4.74 -24.10
CA ARG A 178 -2.24 -3.78 -24.45
C ARG A 178 -0.93 -4.50 -24.78
N GLU A 179 -0.59 -5.58 -24.08
CA GLU A 179 0.59 -6.40 -24.36
C GLU A 179 0.53 -7.02 -25.75
N GLN A 180 -0.60 -7.64 -26.11
CA GLN A 180 -0.81 -8.25 -27.42
C GLN A 180 -0.68 -7.23 -28.55
N VAL A 181 -1.32 -6.05 -28.40
CA VAL A 181 -1.24 -4.98 -29.41
C VAL A 181 0.18 -4.41 -29.49
N SER A 182 0.86 -4.24 -28.36
CA SER A 182 2.25 -3.77 -28.33
C SER A 182 3.19 -4.73 -29.06
N ALA A 183 3.04 -6.04 -28.80
CA ALA A 183 3.83 -7.07 -29.47
C ALA A 183 3.59 -7.10 -30.99
N GLN A 184 2.34 -6.95 -31.44
CA GLN A 184 2.00 -6.89 -32.87
C GLN A 184 2.61 -5.67 -33.58
N ASN A 185 2.77 -4.55 -32.87
CA ASN A 185 3.33 -3.31 -33.42
C ASN A 185 4.82 -3.11 -33.13
N GLY A 186 5.45 -4.01 -32.37
CA GLY A 186 6.86 -3.90 -31.98
C GLY A 186 7.16 -2.79 -30.96
N TRP A 187 6.20 -2.44 -30.11
CA TRP A 187 6.36 -1.41 -29.08
C TRP A 187 6.98 -1.98 -27.80
N GLY A 188 8.05 -1.35 -27.31
CA GLY A 188 8.78 -1.77 -26.10
C GLY A 188 8.55 -0.88 -24.86
N SER A 189 7.84 0.23 -25.02
CA SER A 189 7.60 1.23 -23.97
C SER A 189 6.21 1.83 -24.08
N PHE A 190 5.74 2.40 -22.97
CA PHE A 190 4.48 3.12 -22.89
C PHE A 190 4.70 4.62 -22.82
N ASP A 191 3.99 5.35 -23.66
CA ASP A 191 3.89 6.81 -23.64
C ASP A 191 2.43 7.21 -23.42
N ILE A 192 2.19 8.15 -22.51
CA ILE A 192 0.83 8.61 -22.21
C ILE A 192 0.17 9.20 -23.46
N GLY A 193 -1.00 8.68 -23.82
CA GLY A 193 -1.78 9.12 -24.96
C GLY A 193 -1.27 8.59 -26.31
N ASN A 194 -0.29 7.67 -26.32
CA ASN A 194 0.26 7.09 -27.53
C ASN A 194 0.40 5.56 -27.44
N PRO A 195 -0.63 4.79 -27.85
CA PRO A 195 -1.98 5.25 -28.22
C PRO A 195 -2.92 5.36 -27.01
N TRP A 196 -2.52 4.82 -25.85
CA TRP A 196 -3.43 4.61 -24.73
C TRP A 196 -3.28 5.65 -23.62
N PRO A 197 -4.37 5.97 -22.89
CA PRO A 197 -4.25 6.75 -21.68
C PRO A 197 -3.53 5.95 -20.58
N LEU A 198 -2.94 6.66 -19.62
CA LEU A 198 -2.52 6.06 -18.36
C LEU A 198 -3.76 5.61 -17.58
N VAL A 199 -3.70 4.41 -17.01
CA VAL A 199 -4.77 3.83 -16.18
C VAL A 199 -4.21 3.58 -14.79
N ASN A 200 -4.90 4.06 -13.75
CA ASN A 200 -4.57 3.76 -12.37
C ASN A 200 -5.73 3.00 -11.71
N VAL A 201 -5.44 1.82 -11.19
CA VAL A 201 -6.40 0.94 -10.50
C VAL A 201 -6.25 1.11 -8.99
N THR A 202 -7.26 1.64 -8.31
CA THR A 202 -7.28 1.77 -6.84
C THR A 202 -8.15 0.69 -6.22
N LEU A 203 -7.58 -0.15 -5.36
CA LEU A 203 -8.27 -1.19 -4.61
C LEU A 203 -8.27 -0.84 -3.12
N ASP A 204 -9.42 -0.40 -2.60
CA ASP A 204 -9.60 -0.11 -1.17
C ASP A 204 -10.17 -1.30 -0.41
N GLU A 205 -9.73 -1.43 0.84
CA GLU A 205 -10.10 -2.51 1.77
C GLU A 205 -9.81 -3.91 1.24
N LEU A 206 -8.75 -4.07 0.43
CA LEU A 206 -8.36 -5.38 -0.14
C LEU A 206 -8.03 -6.44 0.94
N ASN A 207 -7.68 -6.00 2.15
CA ASN A 207 -7.53 -6.87 3.31
C ASN A 207 -8.81 -7.68 3.64
N ARG A 208 -10.00 -7.22 3.24
CA ARG A 208 -11.25 -7.99 3.37
C ARG A 208 -11.29 -9.26 2.52
N ILE A 209 -10.39 -9.38 1.54
CA ILE A 209 -10.27 -10.54 0.66
C ILE A 209 -9.02 -11.35 1.03
N LEU A 210 -7.89 -10.65 1.16
CA LEU A 210 -6.57 -11.27 1.22
C LEU A 210 -6.11 -11.65 2.62
N SER A 211 -6.63 -10.99 3.67
CA SER A 211 -6.18 -11.26 5.04
C SER A 211 -6.46 -12.72 5.45
N ALA A 212 -5.62 -13.26 6.32
CA ALA A 212 -5.78 -14.62 6.84
C ALA A 212 -7.15 -14.83 7.53
N ASP A 213 -7.70 -13.78 8.14
CA ASP A 213 -9.00 -13.75 8.82
C ASP A 213 -10.17 -13.33 7.91
N ALA A 214 -9.93 -13.10 6.60
CA ALA A 214 -10.98 -12.75 5.66
C ALA A 214 -12.02 -13.89 5.54
N VAL A 215 -13.30 -13.55 5.63
CA VAL A 215 -14.41 -14.51 5.49
C VAL A 215 -14.79 -14.62 4.02
N VAL A 216 -13.92 -15.23 3.22
CA VAL A 216 -14.15 -15.54 1.79
C VAL A 216 -13.70 -16.97 1.48
N PRO A 217 -14.32 -17.67 0.52
CA PRO A 217 -13.89 -19.01 0.11
C PRO A 217 -12.42 -19.05 -0.34
N ARG A 218 -11.72 -20.15 -0.02
CA ARG A 218 -10.30 -20.35 -0.38
C ARG A 218 -10.05 -20.24 -1.90
N PRO A 219 -10.88 -20.82 -2.80
CA PRO A 219 -10.70 -20.66 -4.24
C PRO A 219 -10.74 -19.19 -4.69
N PHE A 220 -11.71 -18.43 -4.16
CA PHE A 220 -11.84 -16.99 -4.42
C PHE A 220 -10.59 -16.23 -3.99
N ARG A 221 -10.12 -16.45 -2.75
CA ARG A 221 -8.89 -15.80 -2.27
C ARG A 221 -7.69 -16.13 -3.16
N LYS A 222 -7.50 -17.41 -3.49
CA LYS A 222 -6.39 -17.88 -4.33
C LYS A 222 -6.40 -17.21 -5.71
N TRP A 223 -7.58 -17.11 -6.34
CA TRP A 223 -7.77 -16.43 -7.61
C TRP A 223 -7.37 -14.95 -7.53
N VAL A 224 -7.87 -14.22 -6.52
CA VAL A 224 -7.53 -12.79 -6.34
C VAL A 224 -6.04 -12.60 -6.04
N THR A 225 -5.42 -13.44 -5.21
CA THR A 225 -3.97 -13.39 -4.96
C THR A 225 -3.16 -13.58 -6.25
N GLY A 226 -3.57 -14.50 -7.12
CA GLY A 226 -2.96 -14.70 -8.43
C GLY A 226 -3.03 -13.44 -9.32
N LEU A 227 -4.22 -12.82 -9.39
CA LEU A 227 -4.43 -11.58 -10.16
C LEU A 227 -3.56 -10.41 -9.67
N VAL A 228 -3.38 -10.26 -8.35
CA VAL A 228 -2.48 -9.25 -7.77
C VAL A 228 -1.05 -9.50 -8.22
N GLY A 229 -0.60 -10.76 -8.23
CA GLY A 229 0.68 -11.15 -8.78
C GLY A 229 0.82 -10.72 -10.23
N ASP A 230 -0.04 -11.22 -11.11
CA ASP A 230 0.05 -10.97 -12.57
C ASP A 230 0.12 -9.48 -12.91
N THR A 231 -0.83 -8.70 -12.38
CA THR A 231 -0.98 -7.26 -12.69
C THR A 231 0.27 -6.47 -12.36
N GLN A 232 1.00 -6.83 -11.31
CA GLN A 232 2.22 -6.14 -10.91
C GLN A 232 3.41 -6.39 -11.85
N SER A 233 3.40 -7.48 -12.60
CA SER A 233 4.54 -7.86 -13.47
C SER A 233 4.49 -7.12 -14.79
N THR A 234 3.30 -6.97 -15.35
CA THR A 234 3.08 -6.53 -16.72
C THR A 234 2.56 -5.10 -16.81
N GLY A 235 1.82 -4.61 -15.80
CA GLY A 235 1.09 -3.34 -15.88
C GLY A 235 1.97 -2.11 -16.16
N ARG A 236 3.17 -2.05 -15.56
CA ARG A 236 4.06 -0.88 -15.64
C ARG A 236 4.43 -0.48 -17.08
N LYS A 237 4.85 -1.45 -17.90
CA LYS A 237 5.25 -1.22 -19.32
C LYS A 237 4.07 -0.93 -20.23
N LEU A 238 2.86 -1.18 -19.74
CA LEU A 238 1.62 -1.10 -20.49
C LEU A 238 0.77 0.07 -20.03
N GLY A 239 1.31 0.98 -19.21
CA GLY A 239 0.58 2.15 -18.74
C GLY A 239 -0.58 1.84 -17.78
N LEU A 240 -0.46 0.78 -16.99
CA LEU A 240 -1.43 0.37 -15.98
C LEU A 240 -0.77 0.31 -14.60
N GLY A 241 -1.12 1.28 -13.75
CA GLY A 241 -0.68 1.39 -12.37
C GLY A 241 -1.68 0.74 -11.42
N ILE A 242 -1.20 0.27 -10.27
CA ILE A 242 -2.05 -0.35 -9.25
C ILE A 242 -1.76 0.23 -7.87
N ARG A 243 -2.82 0.55 -7.14
CA ARG A 243 -2.77 1.14 -5.80
C ARG A 243 -3.51 0.26 -4.82
N PHE A 244 -2.79 -0.23 -3.83
CA PHE A 244 -3.34 -1.03 -2.74
C PHE A 244 -3.59 -0.15 -1.53
N ALA A 245 -4.84 -0.06 -1.09
CA ALA A 245 -5.23 0.66 0.10
C ALA A 245 -5.79 -0.30 1.15
N ALA A 246 -5.20 -0.29 2.35
CA ALA A 246 -5.55 -1.23 3.40
C ALA A 246 -5.28 -0.65 4.80
N GLN A 247 -5.93 -1.21 5.80
CA GLN A 247 -5.76 -0.77 7.19
C GLN A 247 -4.48 -1.33 7.82
N SER A 248 -4.17 -2.58 7.47
CA SER A 248 -2.94 -3.28 7.76
C SER A 248 -2.66 -4.20 6.59
N ILE A 249 -1.41 -4.22 6.12
CA ILE A 249 -0.97 -5.21 5.14
C ILE A 249 0.08 -6.07 5.81
N HIS A 250 -0.20 -7.36 5.92
CA HIS A 250 0.86 -8.33 5.98
C HIS A 250 1.24 -8.66 4.54
N LEU A 251 2.46 -8.32 4.12
CA LEU A 251 2.98 -8.66 2.78
C LEU A 251 2.88 -10.16 2.49
N ALA A 252 2.81 -10.99 3.53
CA ALA A 252 2.51 -12.42 3.43
C ALA A 252 1.18 -12.73 2.74
N ASP A 253 0.20 -11.85 2.90
CA ASP A 253 -1.16 -12.01 2.42
C ASP A 253 -1.31 -11.52 0.98
N LEU A 254 -0.36 -10.72 0.49
CA LEU A 254 -0.39 -10.15 -0.86
C LEU A 254 0.27 -11.04 -1.93
N GLY A 255 0.81 -12.21 -1.57
CA GLY A 255 1.48 -13.12 -2.51
C GLY A 255 3.01 -12.99 -2.48
N ASP A 256 3.65 -12.90 -3.66
CA ASP A 256 5.12 -12.83 -3.83
C ASP A 256 5.70 -11.55 -3.19
N LYS A 257 6.09 -11.69 -1.92
CA LYS A 257 6.43 -10.59 -1.01
C LYS A 257 7.57 -9.75 -1.55
N ASP A 258 8.55 -10.37 -2.21
CA ASP A 258 9.76 -9.69 -2.65
C ASP A 258 9.52 -8.85 -3.90
N ARG A 259 8.66 -9.31 -4.81
CA ARG A 259 8.26 -8.52 -5.98
C ARG A 259 7.38 -7.33 -5.62
N ILE A 260 6.43 -7.52 -4.71
CA ILE A 260 5.57 -6.43 -4.21
C ILE A 260 6.41 -5.36 -3.53
N ARG A 261 7.39 -5.78 -2.71
CA ARG A 261 8.35 -4.87 -2.07
C ARG A 261 9.18 -4.11 -3.09
N ALA A 262 9.75 -4.80 -4.08
CA ALA A 262 10.58 -4.17 -5.10
C ALA A 262 9.80 -3.16 -5.94
N ASN A 263 8.54 -3.48 -6.27
CA ASN A 263 7.69 -2.60 -7.06
C ASN A 263 7.13 -1.43 -6.25
N ALA A 264 6.78 -1.62 -4.97
CA ALA A 264 6.31 -0.54 -4.10
C ALA A 264 7.37 0.56 -3.88
N LYS A 265 8.67 0.24 -4.00
CA LYS A 265 9.75 1.25 -3.97
C LYS A 265 9.71 2.22 -5.14
N ASN A 266 9.14 1.79 -6.27
CA ASN A 266 9.08 2.57 -7.50
C ASN A 266 7.85 3.51 -7.55
N GLY A 267 6.86 3.30 -6.66
CA GLY A 267 5.73 4.20 -6.49
C GLY A 267 5.72 4.87 -5.12
N THR A 268 4.52 5.16 -4.62
CA THR A 268 4.33 5.83 -3.34
C THR A 268 3.96 4.84 -2.25
N VAL A 269 4.70 4.82 -1.14
CA VAL A 269 4.22 4.22 0.12
C VAL A 269 3.75 5.33 1.05
N TRP A 270 2.44 5.45 1.23
CA TRP A 270 1.81 6.35 2.20
C TRP A 270 1.56 5.58 3.50
N LEU A 271 2.34 5.87 4.55
CA LEU A 271 2.23 5.23 5.85
C LEU A 271 1.66 6.21 6.89
N GLY A 272 0.34 6.16 7.07
CA GLY A 272 -0.36 6.91 8.10
C GLY A 272 -0.15 6.33 9.51
N ARG A 273 -0.97 6.77 10.45
CA ARG A 273 -1.00 6.18 11.80
C ARG A 273 -1.31 4.69 11.74
N THR A 274 -0.45 3.85 12.33
CA THR A 274 -0.65 2.40 12.44
C THR A 274 -0.77 2.00 13.92
N ASN A 275 -1.56 0.96 14.21
CA ASN A 275 -1.80 0.50 15.58
C ASN A 275 -0.83 -0.61 16.02
N SER A 276 -0.03 -1.17 15.11
CA SER A 276 0.92 -2.25 15.41
C SER A 276 2.35 -1.87 15.05
N SER A 277 3.28 -2.31 15.91
CA SER A 277 4.72 -2.28 15.64
C SER A 277 5.07 -3.13 14.42
N THR A 278 4.28 -4.16 14.13
CA THR A 278 4.42 -5.03 12.95
C THR A 278 4.19 -4.25 11.65
N THR A 279 3.13 -3.43 11.53
CA THR A 279 2.92 -2.62 10.32
C THR A 279 4.04 -1.59 10.11
N GLN A 280 4.65 -1.09 11.19
CA GLN A 280 5.83 -0.23 11.11
C GLN A 280 7.07 -1.02 10.66
N SER A 281 7.34 -2.17 11.27
CA SER A 281 8.42 -3.09 10.85
C SER A 281 8.26 -3.57 9.41
N MET A 282 7.04 -3.70 8.91
CA MET A 282 6.78 -4.17 7.55
C MET A 282 6.89 -3.07 6.49
N ALA A 283 6.55 -1.83 6.83
CA ALA A 283 6.96 -0.68 6.04
C ALA A 283 8.49 -0.45 6.12
N ARG A 284 9.16 -0.94 7.18
CA ARG A 284 10.62 -0.91 7.35
C ARG A 284 11.33 -2.03 6.59
N ASP A 285 10.72 -3.20 6.44
CA ASP A 285 11.32 -4.40 5.84
C ASP A 285 11.51 -4.25 4.33
N GLY A 286 12.64 -3.64 3.98
CA GLY A 286 13.16 -3.48 2.63
C GLY A 286 12.86 -2.12 1.99
N VAL A 287 11.84 -1.37 2.42
CA VAL A 287 11.43 -0.09 1.77
C VAL A 287 12.20 1.11 2.34
N LEU A 288 12.59 1.08 3.62
CA LEU A 288 13.39 2.14 4.23
C LEU A 288 14.90 1.85 4.16
N PRO A 289 15.75 2.90 4.12
CA PRO A 289 17.18 2.74 4.28
C PRO A 289 17.52 2.05 5.62
N PRO A 290 18.55 1.17 5.66
CA PRO A 290 18.98 0.54 6.90
C PRO A 290 19.26 1.57 8.01
N GLY A 291 18.70 1.34 9.21
CA GLY A 291 18.91 2.19 10.38
C GLY A 291 17.92 3.35 10.55
N VAL A 292 17.01 3.59 9.61
CA VAL A 292 15.97 4.62 9.73
C VAL A 292 14.80 4.12 10.58
N GLN A 293 14.56 4.79 11.72
CA GLN A 293 13.40 4.52 12.58
C GLN A 293 12.30 5.55 12.30
N ILE A 294 11.13 5.07 11.83
CA ILE A 294 9.92 5.88 11.76
C ILE A 294 9.29 5.95 13.15
N GLU A 295 9.12 7.15 13.69
CA GLU A 295 8.34 7.36 14.91
C GLU A 295 6.83 7.23 14.64
N PRO A 296 6.06 6.58 15.54
CA PRO A 296 4.61 6.48 15.41
C PRO A 296 3.93 7.86 15.36
N ILE A 297 2.99 8.03 14.44
CA ILE A 297 2.15 9.24 14.39
C ILE A 297 1.08 9.11 15.49
N PRO A 298 1.01 10.03 16.48
CA PRO A 298 0.00 9.98 17.54
C PRO A 298 -1.40 10.25 16.96
N ARG A 299 -2.47 9.87 17.67
CA ARG A 299 -3.86 10.11 17.21
C ARG A 299 -4.23 11.60 17.20
N TYR A 300 -3.71 12.34 18.16
CA TYR A 300 -3.93 13.77 18.35
C TYR A 300 -2.57 14.45 18.43
N PHE A 301 -2.49 15.70 17.96
CA PHE A 301 -1.36 16.55 18.31
C PHE A 301 -1.33 16.74 19.82
N ASN A 302 -0.13 16.79 20.40
CA ASN A 302 0.01 17.15 21.79
C ASN A 302 -0.32 18.64 21.95
N THR A 303 -0.97 18.99 23.05
CA THR A 303 -1.15 20.39 23.46
C THR A 303 0.03 20.79 24.33
N SER A 304 0.52 22.01 24.16
CA SER A 304 1.63 22.59 24.95
C SER A 304 1.37 22.66 26.46
N ASP A 305 0.12 22.52 26.89
CA ASP A 305 -0.35 23.02 28.19
C ASP A 305 -0.43 21.97 29.30
N GLY A 306 0.14 20.78 29.11
CA GLY A 306 0.22 19.80 30.20
C GLY A 306 0.93 18.52 29.81
N SER A 307 1.92 18.12 30.60
CA SER A 307 2.48 16.78 30.50
C SER A 307 1.35 15.78 30.75
N SER A 308 1.10 14.87 29.81
CA SER A 308 0.11 13.79 29.99
C SER A 308 0.40 12.96 31.24
N ILE A 309 1.67 12.94 31.68
CA ILE A 309 2.11 12.29 32.92
C ILE A 309 1.65 13.08 34.14
N ASP A 310 1.69 14.42 34.10
CA ASP A 310 1.26 15.27 35.22
C ASP A 310 -0.26 15.20 35.41
N ALA A 311 -1.03 15.28 34.32
CA ALA A 311 -2.47 15.04 34.35
C ALA A 311 -2.79 13.64 34.92
N ALA A 312 -2.11 12.60 34.43
CA ALA A 312 -2.29 11.24 34.94
C ALA A 312 -1.91 11.11 36.44
N PHE A 313 -0.83 11.76 36.88
CA PHE A 313 -0.39 11.78 38.28
C PHE A 313 -1.45 12.42 39.19
N HIS A 314 -2.12 13.46 38.72
CA HIS A 314 -3.22 14.13 39.41
C HIS A 314 -4.60 13.47 39.21
N GLY A 315 -4.68 12.34 38.49
CA GLY A 315 -5.94 11.66 38.19
C GLY A 315 -6.86 12.44 37.24
N LEU A 316 -6.29 13.33 36.43
CA LEU A 316 -6.98 14.16 35.45
C LEU A 316 -6.75 13.63 34.03
N GLU A 317 -7.67 13.93 33.11
CA GLU A 317 -7.43 13.72 31.68
C GLU A 317 -6.65 14.89 31.09
N ALA A 318 -5.59 14.59 30.33
CA ALA A 318 -4.87 15.61 29.58
C ALA A 318 -5.75 16.13 28.42
N PRO A 319 -5.75 17.45 28.16
CA PRO A 319 -6.42 18.00 26.99
C PRO A 319 -5.83 17.39 25.71
N LYS A 320 -6.71 17.08 24.75
CA LYS A 320 -6.33 16.50 23.45
C LYS A 320 -6.29 17.60 22.41
N GLY A 321 -5.21 17.66 21.63
CA GLY A 321 -5.13 18.55 20.49
C GLY A 321 -5.98 18.06 19.31
N PRO A 322 -5.92 18.75 18.16
CA PRO A 322 -6.60 18.31 16.95
C PRO A 322 -6.11 16.94 16.47
N ILE A 323 -6.92 16.25 15.68
CA ILE A 323 -6.54 14.95 15.08
C ILE A 323 -5.40 15.12 14.07
N THR A 324 -4.53 14.11 14.00
CA THR A 324 -3.41 14.03 13.05
C THR A 324 -3.81 13.38 11.72
N ALA A 325 -5.11 13.17 11.48
CA ALA A 325 -5.59 12.56 10.23
C ALA A 325 -5.01 13.29 9.01
N GLY A 326 -4.55 12.51 8.04
CA GLY A 326 -3.82 12.97 6.85
C GLY A 326 -2.31 13.02 7.03
N MET A 327 -1.77 12.94 8.27
CA MET A 327 -0.33 12.80 8.47
C MET A 327 0.14 11.40 8.10
N ALA A 328 1.21 11.34 7.33
CA ALA A 328 1.87 10.10 6.94
C ALA A 328 3.35 10.30 6.69
N ASN A 329 4.10 9.23 6.95
CA ASN A 329 5.43 9.05 6.43
C ASN A 329 5.30 8.57 4.98
N ILE A 330 5.80 9.36 4.04
CA ILE A 330 5.79 9.04 2.61
C ILE A 330 7.16 8.51 2.23
N ILE A 331 7.18 7.34 1.60
CA ILE A 331 8.38 6.79 0.97
C ILE A 331 8.17 6.80 -0.54
N ASN A 332 9.10 7.43 -1.24
CA ASN A 332 9.06 7.57 -2.69
C ASN A 332 10.50 7.64 -3.24
N GLY A 333 10.85 6.80 -4.21
CA GLY A 333 12.16 6.85 -4.88
C GLY A 333 13.35 6.78 -3.91
N GLY A 334 13.22 6.03 -2.82
CA GLY A 334 14.25 5.92 -1.76
C GLY A 334 14.30 7.09 -0.77
N SER A 335 13.49 8.13 -0.96
CA SER A 335 13.34 9.26 -0.03
C SER A 335 12.22 9.00 0.97
N LEU A 336 12.45 9.31 2.25
CA LEU A 336 11.45 9.30 3.32
C LEU A 336 11.20 10.74 3.77
N PHE A 337 9.93 11.15 3.84
CA PHE A 337 9.55 12.43 4.45
C PHE A 337 8.19 12.37 5.14
N LEU A 338 8.04 13.17 6.19
CA LEU A 338 6.74 13.39 6.84
C LEU A 338 5.94 14.41 6.03
N ASN A 339 4.66 14.11 5.80
CA ASN A 339 3.73 14.97 5.09
C ASN A 339 2.37 14.95 5.80
N ARG A 340 1.62 16.04 5.72
CA ARG A 340 0.18 16.02 5.96
C ARG A 340 -0.54 16.31 4.66
N THR A 341 -1.39 15.37 4.23
CA THR A 341 -2.29 15.54 3.09
C THR A 341 -3.07 16.86 3.23
N TRP A 342 -3.34 17.53 2.12
CA TRP A 342 -4.19 18.72 2.11
C TRP A 342 -5.49 18.50 2.90
N TYR A 343 -5.95 19.56 3.55
CA TYR A 343 -7.15 19.49 4.36
C TYR A 343 -8.37 19.27 3.47
N ALA A 344 -9.36 18.55 3.99
CA ALA A 344 -10.66 18.41 3.35
C ALA A 344 -11.75 18.63 4.40
N HIS A 345 -12.58 19.64 4.19
CA HIS A 345 -13.72 19.90 5.03
C HIS A 345 -14.77 18.80 4.86
N LYS A 346 -15.18 18.17 5.96
CA LYS A 346 -16.22 17.14 5.98
C LYS A 346 -17.56 17.76 6.31
N GLU A 347 -18.53 17.63 5.39
CA GLU A 347 -19.89 18.13 5.56
C GLU A 347 -20.88 17.03 5.19
N ASN A 348 -21.91 16.83 6.04
CA ASN A 348 -22.96 15.82 5.81
C ASN A 348 -22.41 14.42 5.50
N LYS A 349 -21.34 14.03 6.20
CA LYS A 349 -20.59 12.77 6.04
C LYS A 349 -19.80 12.63 4.73
N THR A 350 -19.76 13.65 3.87
CA THR A 350 -19.04 13.68 2.59
C THR A 350 -17.97 14.78 2.55
N TYR A 351 -17.18 14.85 1.47
CA TYR A 351 -16.19 15.92 1.25
C TYR A 351 -16.52 16.79 0.01
N PRO A 352 -17.36 17.83 0.14
CA PRO A 352 -17.81 18.64 -1.01
C PRO A 352 -16.68 19.33 -1.80
N GLY A 353 -15.63 19.79 -1.13
CA GLY A 353 -14.46 20.39 -1.80
C GLY A 353 -13.75 19.41 -2.72
N LEU A 354 -13.58 18.16 -2.28
CA LEU A 354 -12.98 17.09 -3.09
C LEU A 354 -13.88 16.63 -4.22
N ILE A 355 -15.20 16.58 -4.00
CA ILE A 355 -16.18 16.35 -5.05
C ILE A 355 -16.05 17.41 -6.14
N THR A 356 -15.97 18.69 -5.74
CA THR A 356 -15.82 19.82 -6.68
C THR A 356 -14.51 19.72 -7.47
N LEU A 357 -13.41 19.34 -6.81
CA LEU A 357 -12.12 19.13 -7.48
C LEU A 357 -12.18 17.99 -8.50
N MET A 358 -12.78 16.84 -8.16
CA MET A 358 -13.01 15.77 -9.13
C MET A 358 -13.87 16.25 -10.29
N GLU A 359 -14.98 16.94 -10.02
CA GLU A 359 -15.92 17.41 -11.03
C GLU A 359 -15.40 18.58 -11.89
N SER A 360 -14.25 19.17 -11.53
CA SER A 360 -13.64 20.28 -12.27
C SER A 360 -13.10 19.90 -13.65
N ALA A 361 -12.92 18.60 -13.93
CA ALA A 361 -12.46 18.06 -15.21
C ALA A 361 -13.41 16.98 -15.73
N PRO A 362 -13.49 16.71 -17.05
CA PRO A 362 -14.26 15.59 -17.58
C PRO A 362 -13.70 14.25 -17.06
N ILE A 363 -14.53 13.21 -16.97
CA ILE A 363 -14.07 11.86 -16.62
C ILE A 363 -13.23 11.32 -17.78
N PRO A 364 -11.93 11.02 -17.59
CA PRO A 364 -11.10 10.42 -18.64
C PRO A 364 -11.64 9.04 -19.01
N ARG A 365 -11.55 8.69 -20.29
CA ARG A 365 -12.10 7.44 -20.84
C ARG A 365 -11.00 6.60 -21.48
N LEU A 366 -11.20 5.29 -21.44
CA LEU A 366 -10.44 4.35 -22.25
C LEU A 366 -10.73 4.59 -23.75
N THR A 367 -9.84 4.12 -24.63
CA THR A 367 -10.14 4.07 -26.06
C THR A 367 -11.31 3.10 -26.33
N PRO A 368 -12.02 3.19 -27.47
CA PRO A 368 -13.18 2.32 -27.73
C PRO A 368 -12.89 0.81 -27.65
N ASP A 369 -11.71 0.38 -28.12
CA ASP A 369 -11.33 -1.03 -28.05
C ASP A 369 -11.00 -1.47 -26.61
N GLU A 370 -10.33 -0.62 -25.84
CA GLU A 370 -10.05 -0.87 -24.42
C GLU A 370 -11.31 -0.87 -23.56
N ASP A 371 -12.26 0.04 -23.83
CA ASP A 371 -13.56 0.10 -23.16
C ASP A 371 -14.31 -1.21 -23.40
N ARG A 372 -14.39 -1.67 -24.65
CA ARG A 372 -15.02 -2.95 -24.99
C ARG A 372 -14.38 -4.12 -24.25
N VAL A 373 -13.04 -4.23 -24.29
CA VAL A 373 -12.30 -5.29 -23.56
C VAL A 373 -12.60 -5.23 -22.07
N PHE A 374 -12.54 -4.05 -21.46
CA PHE A 374 -12.76 -3.90 -20.03
C PHE A 374 -14.19 -4.27 -19.64
N GLN A 375 -15.21 -3.78 -20.35
CA GLN A 375 -16.62 -4.03 -20.01
C GLN A 375 -17.00 -5.51 -20.21
N GLU A 376 -16.57 -6.14 -21.31
CA GLU A 376 -16.79 -7.58 -21.56
C GLU A 376 -16.10 -8.44 -20.49
N SER A 377 -14.84 -8.13 -20.17
CA SER A 377 -14.11 -8.83 -19.12
C SER A 377 -14.72 -8.62 -17.75
N TYR A 378 -15.13 -7.40 -17.40
CA TYR A 378 -15.73 -7.10 -16.10
C TYR A 378 -17.02 -7.89 -15.88
N ALA A 379 -17.93 -7.91 -16.86
CA ALA A 379 -19.17 -8.67 -16.77
C ALA A 379 -18.90 -10.17 -16.54
N ARG A 380 -18.02 -10.76 -17.36
CA ARG A 380 -17.61 -12.17 -17.23
C ARG A 380 -17.02 -12.48 -15.85
N TRP A 381 -16.11 -11.63 -15.37
CA TRP A 381 -15.43 -11.87 -14.10
C TRP A 381 -16.30 -11.57 -12.89
N LEU A 382 -17.33 -10.73 -13.03
CA LEU A 382 -18.32 -10.52 -11.98
C LEU A 382 -19.14 -11.79 -11.73
N ASP A 383 -19.67 -12.40 -12.80
CA ASP A 383 -20.40 -13.67 -12.71
C ASP A 383 -19.53 -14.77 -12.07
N HIS A 384 -18.27 -14.89 -12.52
CA HIS A 384 -17.32 -15.84 -11.95
C HIS A 384 -17.00 -15.57 -10.47
N ALA A 385 -16.80 -14.30 -10.10
CA ALA A 385 -16.55 -13.88 -8.73
C ALA A 385 -17.73 -14.24 -7.81
N GLU A 386 -18.96 -13.99 -8.26
CA GLU A 386 -20.18 -14.33 -7.52
C GLU A 386 -20.34 -15.84 -7.35
N ALA A 387 -20.08 -16.64 -8.40
CA ALA A 387 -20.10 -18.09 -8.35
C ALA A 387 -19.09 -18.65 -7.32
N LEU A 388 -17.84 -18.18 -7.37
CA LEU A 388 -16.81 -18.57 -6.41
C LEU A 388 -17.16 -18.18 -4.96
N LEU A 389 -17.81 -17.04 -4.74
CA LEU A 389 -18.29 -16.63 -3.41
C LEU A 389 -19.48 -17.47 -2.94
N ALA A 390 -20.34 -17.93 -3.85
CA ALA A 390 -21.44 -18.84 -3.56
C ALA A 390 -20.98 -20.28 -3.25
N GLY A 391 -19.70 -20.58 -3.45
CA GLY A 391 -19.13 -21.92 -3.22
C GLY A 391 -19.26 -22.85 -4.42
N GLU A 392 -19.56 -22.31 -5.59
CA GLU A 392 -19.51 -23.06 -6.84
C GLU A 392 -18.02 -23.22 -7.22
N CYS A 393 -17.51 -24.45 -7.14
CA CYS A 393 -16.19 -24.78 -7.67
C CYS A 393 -16.33 -25.08 -9.16
N ASP A 394 -15.86 -24.17 -10.00
CA ASP A 394 -15.53 -24.53 -11.38
C ASP A 394 -14.26 -25.38 -11.33
N ASP A 395 -14.38 -26.68 -11.66
CA ASP A 395 -13.22 -27.52 -11.97
C ASP A 395 -12.50 -27.02 -13.25
N ASP A 396 -13.13 -26.13 -14.02
CA ASP A 396 -12.60 -25.46 -15.20
C ASP A 396 -12.26 -23.99 -14.89
N THR A 397 -11.25 -23.75 -14.05
CA THR A 397 -10.60 -22.43 -14.07
C THR A 397 -9.92 -22.29 -15.44
N PRO A 398 -10.24 -21.28 -16.28
CA PRO A 398 -9.47 -21.09 -17.50
C PRO A 398 -8.04 -20.73 -17.10
N GLU A 399 -7.12 -21.65 -17.37
CA GLU A 399 -5.68 -21.44 -17.21
C GLU A 399 -5.30 -20.11 -17.86
N THR A 400 -4.92 -19.13 -17.05
CA THR A 400 -4.27 -17.92 -17.53
C THR A 400 -2.86 -18.28 -18.02
N GLY A 401 -2.78 -18.76 -19.26
CA GLY A 401 -1.67 -18.56 -20.19
C GLY A 401 -0.38 -19.37 -19.98
N GLN A 402 -0.38 -20.63 -20.39
CA GLN A 402 0.81 -21.28 -20.96
C GLN A 402 0.48 -21.88 -22.34
N GLN A 403 0.53 -21.04 -23.38
CA GLN A 403 0.65 -21.41 -24.80
C GLN A 403 0.75 -20.08 -25.60
N ALA A 404 1.72 -19.78 -26.44
CA ALA A 404 2.94 -20.45 -26.88
C ALA A 404 3.85 -19.38 -27.53
N SER A 405 5.17 -19.49 -27.39
CA SER A 405 6.08 -19.05 -28.46
C SER A 405 7.29 -19.98 -28.50
N ASN A 406 7.36 -20.74 -29.59
CA ASN A 406 8.47 -21.61 -29.90
C ASN A 406 9.52 -20.73 -30.60
N THR A 407 10.43 -20.13 -29.83
CA THR A 407 11.64 -19.51 -30.35
C THR A 407 12.74 -19.73 -29.32
N GLN A 408 13.68 -20.61 -29.68
CA GLN A 408 14.87 -20.91 -28.89
C GLN A 408 15.63 -19.61 -28.60
N VAL A 409 15.63 -19.20 -27.33
CA VAL A 409 16.70 -18.39 -26.76
C VAL A 409 17.31 -19.25 -25.67
N VAL A 410 18.54 -19.69 -25.92
CA VAL A 410 19.37 -20.43 -24.96
C VAL A 410 19.76 -19.45 -23.86
N LEU A 411 19.23 -19.65 -22.66
CA LEU A 411 19.75 -19.06 -21.42
C LEU A 411 19.71 -20.15 -20.35
N ASP A 412 20.83 -20.25 -19.64
CA ASP A 412 21.24 -21.34 -18.75
C ASP A 412 20.20 -21.71 -17.68
N ASP A 413 20.06 -23.02 -17.48
CA ASP A 413 19.35 -23.68 -16.39
C ASP A 413 19.94 -23.30 -15.03
N GLU A 414 19.19 -22.61 -14.18
CA GLU A 414 19.29 -22.73 -12.72
C GLU A 414 17.95 -22.30 -12.06
N ASP A 415 17.33 -23.27 -11.40
CA ASP A 415 16.17 -23.22 -10.47
C ASP A 415 14.79 -22.78 -10.97
N ASP A 416 14.14 -23.71 -11.69
CA ASP A 416 12.68 -23.76 -11.86
C ASP A 416 12.05 -24.51 -10.65
N GLN A 417 11.68 -23.79 -9.59
CA GLN A 417 10.81 -24.32 -8.53
C GLN A 417 9.42 -23.67 -8.60
N PRO A 418 8.32 -24.44 -8.67
CA PRO A 418 6.97 -23.90 -8.57
C PRO A 418 6.75 -23.31 -7.17
N SER A 419 6.13 -22.13 -7.08
CA SER A 419 5.89 -21.41 -5.84
C SER A 419 5.13 -22.28 -4.82
N ALA A 420 5.86 -22.88 -3.88
CA ALA A 420 5.30 -23.74 -2.85
C ALA A 420 4.44 -22.91 -1.88
N GLY A 421 3.19 -23.34 -1.66
CA GLY A 421 2.32 -22.81 -0.61
C GLY A 421 3.01 -22.83 0.77
N SER A 422 2.50 -22.05 1.73
CA SER A 422 3.12 -21.99 3.06
C SER A 422 3.19 -23.39 3.69
N ILE A 423 4.18 -23.63 4.55
CA ILE A 423 4.36 -24.93 5.22
C ILE A 423 3.05 -25.35 5.93
N LYS A 424 2.29 -24.38 6.47
CA LYS A 424 1.00 -24.63 7.12
C LYS A 424 -0.05 -25.13 6.13
N ASP A 425 -0.15 -24.51 4.96
CA ASP A 425 -1.11 -24.91 3.92
C ASP A 425 -0.82 -26.33 3.45
N ARG A 426 0.46 -26.65 3.23
CA ARG A 426 0.89 -27.98 2.83
C ARG A 426 0.60 -29.04 3.89
N ILE A 427 0.67 -28.69 5.18
CA ILE A 427 0.28 -29.57 6.28
C ILE A 427 -1.23 -29.80 6.30
N LEU A 428 -2.03 -28.75 6.12
CA LEU A 428 -3.50 -28.85 6.10
C LEU A 428 -3.99 -29.68 4.90
N ASP A 429 -3.39 -29.49 3.73
CA ASP A 429 -3.70 -30.27 2.53
C ASP A 429 -3.42 -31.76 2.78
N LEU A 430 -2.29 -32.11 3.40
CA LEU A 430 -1.96 -33.51 3.77
C LEU A 430 -2.93 -34.14 4.79
N LEU A 431 -3.59 -33.33 5.63
CA LEU A 431 -4.54 -33.81 6.63
C LEU A 431 -5.98 -33.88 6.09
N THR A 432 -6.22 -33.42 4.87
CA THR A 432 -7.53 -33.51 4.20
C THR A 432 -7.89 -34.96 3.87
N ASP A 433 -6.88 -35.79 3.58
CA ASP A 433 -7.05 -37.23 3.32
C ASP A 433 -7.21 -38.07 4.59
N GLY A 434 -7.17 -37.44 5.77
CA GLY A 434 -7.41 -38.06 7.07
C GLY A 434 -6.26 -37.91 8.08
N PRO A 435 -6.38 -38.56 9.25
CA PRO A 435 -5.39 -38.43 10.32
C PRO A 435 -4.00 -38.89 9.90
N MET A 436 -2.98 -38.07 10.14
CA MET A 436 -1.59 -38.38 9.78
C MET A 436 -0.64 -38.23 10.95
N ALA A 437 0.34 -39.14 11.05
CA ALA A 437 1.41 -39.03 12.03
C ALA A 437 2.43 -37.96 11.60
N LEU A 438 2.95 -37.19 12.57
CA LEU A 438 3.91 -36.10 12.31
C LEU A 438 5.17 -36.57 11.57
N LYS A 439 5.58 -37.83 11.80
CA LYS A 439 6.70 -38.45 11.07
C LYS A 439 6.42 -38.59 9.57
N ASP A 440 5.17 -38.83 9.20
CA ASP A 440 4.75 -39.06 7.82
C ASP A 440 4.47 -37.71 7.14
N VAL A 441 3.95 -36.72 7.87
CA VAL A 441 3.88 -35.32 7.39
C VAL A 441 5.27 -34.79 7.01
N ARG A 442 6.29 -35.02 7.86
CA ARG A 442 7.68 -34.66 7.54
C ARG A 442 8.24 -35.40 6.34
N ARG A 443 7.78 -36.63 6.07
CA ARG A 443 8.21 -37.42 4.91
C ARG A 443 7.63 -36.85 3.61
N HIS A 444 6.38 -36.36 3.65
CA HIS A 444 5.73 -35.71 2.51
C HIS A 444 6.25 -34.28 2.27
N LEU A 445 6.81 -33.64 3.31
CA LEU A 445 7.44 -32.32 3.25
C LEU A 445 8.97 -32.43 3.42
N SER A 446 9.61 -33.33 2.65
CA SER A 446 11.04 -33.64 2.76
C SER A 446 11.95 -32.49 2.34
N ASP A 447 11.42 -31.52 1.61
CA ASP A 447 12.04 -30.26 1.21
C ASP A 447 12.04 -29.19 2.33
N VAL A 448 11.35 -29.44 3.44
CA VAL A 448 11.25 -28.52 4.58
C VAL A 448 11.99 -29.08 5.80
N ALA A 449 12.75 -28.24 6.49
CA ALA A 449 13.41 -28.63 7.74
C ALA A 449 12.40 -29.16 8.77
N ALA A 450 12.69 -30.33 9.37
CA ALA A 450 11.80 -31.00 10.32
C ALA A 450 11.37 -30.11 11.51
N GLY A 451 12.23 -29.16 11.93
CA GLY A 451 11.90 -28.18 12.96
C GLY A 451 10.79 -27.21 12.53
N SER A 452 10.81 -26.76 11.28
CA SER A 452 9.79 -25.85 10.72
C SER A 452 8.44 -26.53 10.58
N VAL A 453 8.40 -27.82 10.20
CA VAL A 453 7.18 -28.64 10.18
C VAL A 453 6.58 -28.77 11.59
N ASN A 454 7.42 -28.92 12.63
CA ASN A 454 6.94 -29.03 14.01
C ASN A 454 6.35 -27.72 14.53
N ASN A 455 7.02 -26.61 14.25
CA ASN A 455 6.53 -25.29 14.66
C ASN A 455 5.22 -24.98 13.94
N ALA A 456 5.13 -25.23 12.63
CA ALA A 456 3.91 -25.05 11.87
C ALA A 456 2.76 -25.93 12.39
N MET A 457 3.01 -27.20 12.72
CA MET A 457 2.00 -28.09 13.30
C MET A 457 1.56 -27.64 14.71
N ALA A 458 2.47 -27.14 15.53
CA ALA A 458 2.15 -26.60 16.85
C ALA A 458 1.29 -25.33 16.74
N GLU A 459 1.65 -24.42 15.85
CA GLU A 459 0.88 -23.20 15.58
C GLU A 459 -0.53 -23.50 15.02
N LEU A 460 -0.66 -24.48 14.13
CA LEU A 460 -1.97 -24.93 13.62
C LEU A 460 -2.84 -25.54 14.73
N ARG A 461 -2.23 -26.27 15.66
CA ARG A 461 -2.93 -26.84 16.82
C ARG A 461 -3.38 -25.75 17.79
N ASP A 462 -2.49 -24.81 18.10
CA ASP A 462 -2.78 -23.73 19.03
C ASP A 462 -3.83 -22.76 18.44
N ALA A 463 -3.90 -22.63 17.12
CA ALA A 463 -4.96 -21.93 16.39
C ALA A 463 -6.27 -22.74 16.23
N GLY A 464 -6.30 -23.99 16.69
CA GLY A 464 -7.50 -24.84 16.65
C GLY A 464 -7.80 -25.50 15.30
N HIS A 465 -6.94 -25.37 14.29
CA HIS A 465 -7.15 -25.95 12.95
C HIS A 465 -6.85 -27.46 12.89
N VAL A 466 -6.02 -27.97 13.81
CA VAL A 466 -5.72 -29.40 13.91
C VAL A 466 -5.78 -29.87 15.36
N THR A 467 -6.21 -31.11 15.58
CA THR A 467 -6.26 -31.74 16.90
C THR A 467 -5.46 -33.03 16.94
N ALA A 468 -4.87 -33.33 18.11
CA ALA A 468 -4.10 -34.55 18.31
C ALA A 468 -5.01 -35.68 18.81
N ILE A 469 -5.25 -36.69 17.97
CA ILE A 469 -6.09 -37.85 18.32
C ILE A 469 -5.31 -38.86 19.17
N SER A 470 -4.01 -38.99 18.90
CA SER A 470 -3.11 -39.88 19.63
C SER A 470 -1.70 -39.31 19.62
N ARG A 471 -0.78 -39.92 20.37
CA ARG A 471 0.59 -39.41 20.54
C ARG A 471 1.30 -39.26 19.19
N GLY A 472 1.38 -38.03 18.70
CA GLY A 472 2.06 -37.67 17.46
C GLY A 472 1.23 -37.86 16.19
N THR A 473 -0.09 -38.07 16.29
CA THR A 473 -1.02 -38.18 15.16
C THR A 473 -2.03 -37.04 15.23
N TYR A 474 -2.17 -36.31 14.13
CA TYR A 474 -2.98 -35.10 14.01
C TYR A 474 -4.06 -35.30 12.95
N GLN A 475 -5.19 -34.63 13.11
CA GLN A 475 -6.25 -34.50 12.10
C GLN A 475 -6.75 -33.06 12.07
N LEU A 476 -7.48 -32.70 11.01
CA LEU A 476 -8.24 -31.44 10.96
C LEU A 476 -9.29 -31.40 12.08
N THR A 477 -9.48 -30.22 12.65
CA THR A 477 -10.60 -29.94 13.54
C THR A 477 -11.84 -29.64 12.68
N ASP A 478 -12.99 -30.24 13.04
CA ASP A 478 -14.28 -30.02 12.37
C ASP A 478 -14.76 -28.56 12.46
#